data_AF-A0A7K5VFY1-F1
#
_entry.id   AF-A0A7K5VFY1-F1
#
_cell.length_a   1.000
_cell.length_b   1.000
_cell.length_c   1.000
_cell.angle_alpha   90.00
_cell.angle_beta   90.00
_cell.angle_gamma   90.00
#
_symmetry.space_group_name_H-M   'P 1'
#
loop_
_entity.id
_entity.type
_entity.pdbx_description
1 polymer ?
#
loop_
_entity_poly.entity_id
_entity_poly.type
_entity_poly.pdbx_seq_one_letter_code
_entity_poly.pdbx_strand_id
1 'polypeptide(L)'
;AAATTALFSSVSSSSAALLRPSWAPLRRWRTLTRSTSSSPRSAASDEATVISGTKLAHQILKEVRRDVELWISAGNQRPHLTVILVGDNPASHIYVRNKIKAAAAVGISSEIILRPKDISQEELLDMTVKLNKDSRVSGLLVQLPLP
;
A
#
# COMPACT_ATOMS: atom_id res chain seq x y z
N ALA A 1 -29.88 -28.63 61.24
CA ALA A 1 -29.38 -30.02 61.18
C ALA A 1 -28.65 -30.15 59.84
N ALA A 2 -27.33 -29.98 59.75
CA ALA A 2 -26.24 -30.71 60.39
C ALA A 2 -26.11 -32.17 59.90
N ALA A 3 -24.88 -32.45 59.44
CA ALA A 3 -24.18 -33.74 59.42
C ALA A 3 -24.51 -34.64 58.19
N THR A 4 -23.57 -35.31 57.51
CA THR A 4 -22.26 -35.90 57.90
C THR A 4 -21.55 -36.31 56.58
N THR A 5 -20.30 -35.90 56.27
CA THR A 5 -18.98 -36.59 56.50
C THR A 5 -18.93 -37.98 55.81
N ALA A 6 -17.90 -38.46 55.08
CA ALA A 6 -16.43 -38.36 55.16
C ALA A 6 -15.85 -38.98 53.84
N LEU A 7 -14.78 -38.52 53.18
CA LEU A 7 -13.32 -38.49 53.47
C LEU A 7 -12.49 -39.57 52.73
N PHE A 8 -11.23 -39.18 52.48
CA PHE A 8 -10.03 -39.93 52.05
C PHE A 8 -9.80 -40.11 50.53
N SER A 9 -8.64 -39.79 49.94
CA SER A 9 -7.41 -39.13 50.39
C SER A 9 -6.36 -39.07 49.27
N SER A 10 -5.53 -38.02 49.32
CA SER A 10 -4.08 -38.02 49.05
C SER A 10 -3.55 -38.42 47.67
N VAL A 11 -2.98 -37.44 46.95
CA VAL A 11 -1.54 -37.47 46.65
C VAL A 11 -0.94 -36.08 46.92
N SER A 12 0.19 -36.13 47.61
CA SER A 12 0.94 -35.04 48.19
C SER A 12 1.90 -34.35 47.21
N SER A 13 2.05 -33.07 47.49
CA SER A 13 3.09 -32.11 47.11
C SER A 13 4.51 -32.67 46.92
N SER A 14 5.27 -32.11 45.97
CA SER A 14 6.55 -31.45 46.29
C SER A 14 7.10 -30.57 45.17
N SER A 15 7.53 -29.39 45.61
CA SER A 15 8.26 -28.32 44.93
C SER A 15 9.41 -28.76 44.02
N ALA A 16 9.62 -27.99 42.95
CA ALA A 16 10.97 -27.70 42.47
C ALA A 16 11.00 -26.32 41.81
N ALA A 17 11.40 -25.32 42.62
CA ALA A 17 11.81 -24.02 42.15
C ALA A 17 13.23 -24.11 41.58
N LEU A 18 13.51 -23.28 40.58
CA LEU A 18 14.84 -22.89 40.06
C LEU A 18 15.55 -24.05 39.32
N LEU A 19 15.96 -23.86 38.06
CA LEU A 19 17.23 -23.21 37.74
C LEU A 19 17.20 -22.69 36.29
N ARG A 20 17.70 -21.46 36.14
CA ARG A 20 17.94 -20.74 34.88
C ARG A 20 18.99 -21.52 34.06
N PRO A 21 18.80 -21.76 32.75
CA PRO A 21 19.84 -22.37 31.93
C PRO A 21 21.04 -21.43 31.80
N SER A 22 22.20 -21.92 32.24
CA SER A 22 23.51 -21.33 32.04
C SER A 22 23.94 -21.50 30.57
N TRP A 23 23.83 -20.44 29.77
CA TRP A 23 24.61 -20.38 28.53
C TRP A 23 26.04 -19.95 28.87
N ALA A 24 26.90 -20.95 29.10
CA ALA A 24 28.34 -20.76 29.07
C ALA A 24 28.85 -20.86 27.61
N PRO A 25 29.83 -20.04 27.21
CA PRO A 25 30.18 -19.82 25.81
C PRO A 25 31.20 -20.84 25.33
N LEU A 26 30.94 -21.44 24.18
CA LEU A 26 31.92 -22.24 23.45
C LEU A 26 31.93 -21.79 21.99
N ARG A 27 32.91 -20.96 21.63
CA ARG A 27 33.96 -21.31 20.66
C ARG A 27 34.84 -20.11 20.36
N ARG A 28 36.12 -20.33 20.67
CA ARG A 28 37.30 -19.49 20.44
C ARG A 28 37.51 -19.33 18.94
N TRP A 29 37.21 -18.15 18.39
CA TRP A 29 37.58 -17.82 17.01
C TRP A 29 39.10 -17.64 16.98
N ARG A 30 39.80 -18.56 16.33
CA ARG A 30 41.22 -18.44 16.00
C ARG A 30 41.38 -17.21 15.11
N THR A 31 42.14 -16.21 15.56
CA THR A 31 42.58 -15.11 14.70
C THR A 31 43.58 -15.65 13.68
N LEU A 32 43.11 -16.02 12.49
CA LEU A 32 44.00 -16.04 11.32
C LEU A 32 44.23 -14.59 10.93
N THR A 33 45.42 -14.08 11.23
CA THR A 33 45.94 -12.85 10.63
C THR A 33 46.14 -13.12 9.14
N ARG A 34 45.09 -12.88 8.35
CA ARG A 34 45.19 -12.82 6.90
C ARG A 34 45.96 -11.54 6.56
N SER A 35 47.22 -11.71 6.18
CA SER A 35 47.99 -10.70 5.45
C SER A 35 47.16 -10.26 4.24
N THR A 36 46.60 -9.06 4.31
CA THR A 36 45.95 -8.44 3.16
C THR A 36 47.02 -7.63 2.45
N SER A 37 47.48 -8.13 1.30
CA SER A 37 48.10 -7.28 0.31
C SER A 37 47.03 -6.28 -0.14
N SER A 38 47.20 -5.02 0.27
CA SER A 38 46.35 -3.91 -0.16
C SER A 38 46.66 -3.59 -1.63
N SER A 39 46.04 -4.33 -2.55
CA SER A 39 45.73 -3.73 -3.85
C SER A 39 44.47 -2.88 -3.67
N PRO A 40 44.50 -1.58 -4.01
CA PRO A 40 43.28 -0.80 -4.03
C PRO A 40 42.44 -1.35 -5.18
N ARG A 41 41.49 -2.23 -4.87
CA ARG A 41 40.36 -2.46 -5.76
C ARG A 41 39.72 -1.10 -5.95
N SER A 42 39.88 -0.57 -7.16
CA SER A 42 39.24 0.66 -7.59
C SER A 42 37.79 0.63 -7.13
N ALA A 43 37.37 1.68 -6.42
CA ALA A 43 36.01 1.85 -5.93
C ALA A 43 35.04 2.12 -7.11
N ALA A 44 35.03 1.21 -8.07
CA ALA A 44 34.06 1.18 -9.15
C ALA A 44 32.71 0.74 -8.57
N SER A 45 32.05 1.75 -8.01
CA SER A 45 30.60 1.95 -7.87
C SER A 45 29.78 0.71 -7.50
N ASP A 46 29.70 0.44 -6.21
CA ASP A 46 28.60 -0.31 -5.58
C ASP A 46 27.39 0.64 -5.34
N GLU A 47 27.14 1.56 -6.27
CA GLU A 47 26.11 2.59 -6.16
C GLU A 47 24.87 2.17 -6.93
N ALA A 48 23.72 2.15 -6.24
CA ALA A 48 22.46 1.81 -6.84
C ALA A 48 22.06 2.86 -7.88
N THR A 49 21.69 2.40 -9.08
CA THR A 49 21.13 3.28 -10.10
C THR A 49 19.74 3.75 -9.69
N VAL A 50 19.56 5.06 -9.50
CA VAL A 50 18.25 5.65 -9.17
C VAL A 50 17.37 5.72 -10.41
N ILE A 51 16.26 4.97 -10.39
CA ILE A 51 15.22 5.07 -11.42
C ILE A 51 14.29 6.23 -11.08
N SER A 52 14.34 7.30 -11.87
CA SER A 52 13.50 8.48 -11.65
C SER A 52 12.09 8.27 -12.23
N GLY A 53 11.17 7.81 -11.38
CA GLY A 53 9.74 7.71 -11.74
C GLY A 53 9.14 9.04 -12.18
N THR A 54 9.59 10.17 -11.63
CA THR A 54 9.12 11.51 -12.00
C THR A 54 9.47 11.87 -13.45
N LYS A 55 10.71 11.60 -13.87
CA LYS A 55 11.11 11.87 -15.27
C LYS A 55 10.30 11.01 -16.24
N LEU A 56 10.15 9.72 -15.92
CA LEU A 56 9.37 8.80 -16.74
C LEU A 56 7.88 9.19 -16.80
N ALA A 57 7.27 9.54 -15.67
CA ALA A 57 5.88 9.99 -15.62
C ALA A 57 5.64 11.23 -16.49
N HIS A 58 6.57 12.21 -16.48
CA HIS A 58 6.46 13.37 -17.36
C HIS A 58 6.56 13.03 -18.85
N GLN A 59 7.36 12.03 -19.22
CA GLN A 59 7.42 11.56 -20.60
C GLN A 59 6.09 10.93 -21.01
N ILE A 60 5.58 10.00 -20.19
CA ILE A 60 4.28 9.34 -20.42
C ILE A 60 3.15 10.37 -20.52
N LEU A 61 3.08 11.37 -19.64
CA LEU A 61 2.04 12.40 -19.70
C LEU A 61 2.10 13.23 -21.00
N LYS A 62 3.29 13.46 -21.57
CA LYS A 62 3.40 14.14 -22.88
C LYS A 62 2.87 13.28 -24.01
N GLU A 63 3.17 11.98 -24.00
CA GLU A 63 2.66 11.01 -24.98
C GLU A 63 1.14 10.92 -24.89
N VAL A 64 0.60 10.70 -23.69
CA VAL A 64 -0.85 10.62 -23.45
C VAL A 64 -1.57 11.91 -23.88
N ARG A 65 -0.98 13.08 -23.62
CA ARG A 65 -1.57 14.36 -24.09
C ARG A 65 -1.72 14.38 -25.62
N ARG A 66 -0.65 13.99 -26.34
CA ARG A 66 -0.68 13.92 -27.80
C ARG A 66 -1.76 12.95 -28.28
N ASP A 67 -1.87 11.79 -27.64
CA ASP A 67 -2.87 10.78 -28.01
C ASP A 67 -4.29 11.29 -27.78
N VAL A 68 -4.54 11.97 -26.67
CA VAL A 68 -5.85 12.61 -26.38
C VAL A 68 -6.18 13.70 -27.39
N GLU A 69 -5.20 14.53 -27.79
CA GLU A 69 -5.38 15.55 -28.83
C GLU A 69 -5.75 14.92 -30.18
N LEU A 70 -5.06 13.85 -30.58
CA LEU A 70 -5.36 13.11 -31.81
C LEU A 70 -6.75 12.45 -31.74
N TRP A 71 -7.08 11.85 -30.60
CA TRP A 71 -8.38 11.21 -30.37
C TRP A 71 -9.54 12.20 -30.54
N ILE A 72 -9.44 13.38 -29.94
CA ILE A 72 -10.46 14.43 -30.04
C ILE A 72 -10.50 15.00 -31.46
N SER A 73 -9.33 15.20 -32.10
CA SER A 73 -9.26 15.71 -33.48
C SER A 73 -9.87 14.75 -34.50
N ALA A 74 -9.90 13.46 -34.20
CA ALA A 74 -10.59 12.44 -35.00
C ALA A 74 -12.13 12.46 -34.81
N GLY A 75 -12.67 13.38 -34.01
CA GLY A 75 -14.11 13.54 -33.78
C GLY A 75 -14.68 12.69 -32.64
N ASN A 76 -13.83 11.99 -31.89
CA ASN A 76 -14.27 11.21 -30.74
C ASN A 76 -14.57 12.12 -29.54
N GLN A 77 -15.42 11.63 -28.62
CA GLN A 77 -15.68 12.34 -27.37
C GLN A 77 -14.42 12.40 -26.49
N ARG A 78 -14.24 13.54 -25.80
CA ARG A 78 -13.15 13.71 -24.83
C ARG A 78 -13.28 12.66 -23.72
N PRO A 79 -12.21 11.94 -23.37
CA PRO A 79 -12.25 10.99 -22.27
C PRO A 79 -12.62 11.64 -20.95
N HIS A 80 -13.33 10.90 -20.11
CA HIS A 80 -13.76 11.35 -18.78
C HIS A 80 -13.37 10.34 -17.70
N LEU A 81 -12.75 10.84 -16.63
CA LEU A 81 -12.38 10.06 -15.44
C LEU A 81 -13.23 10.48 -14.23
N THR A 82 -14.05 9.57 -13.73
CA THR A 82 -14.79 9.75 -12.48
C THR A 82 -14.04 9.05 -11.34
N VAL A 83 -13.80 9.76 -10.23
CA VAL A 83 -13.16 9.21 -9.04
C VAL A 83 -14.12 9.24 -7.85
N ILE A 84 -14.43 8.08 -7.28
CA ILE A 84 -15.19 7.96 -6.03
C ILE A 84 -14.23 7.97 -4.85
N LEU A 85 -14.45 8.89 -3.91
CA LEU A 85 -13.70 8.98 -2.66
C LEU A 85 -14.69 8.86 -1.49
N VAL A 86 -14.45 7.86 -0.64
CA VAL A 86 -15.27 7.56 0.53
C VAL A 86 -14.53 8.00 1.80
N GLY A 87 -15.18 8.82 2.61
CA GLY A 87 -14.64 9.38 3.85
C GLY A 87 -13.61 10.49 3.63
N ASP A 88 -12.95 10.89 4.72
CA ASP A 88 -12.16 12.13 4.78
C ASP A 88 -10.67 11.90 5.03
N ASN A 89 -10.13 10.74 4.60
CA ASN A 89 -8.71 10.43 4.81
C ASN A 89 -7.83 11.47 4.09
N PRO A 90 -7.00 12.27 4.81
CA PRO A 90 -6.21 13.34 4.20
C PRO A 90 -5.25 12.87 3.10
N ALA A 91 -4.68 11.66 3.25
CA ALA A 91 -3.79 11.09 2.25
C ALA A 91 -4.55 10.76 0.97
N SER A 92 -5.74 10.14 1.09
CA SER A 92 -6.62 9.83 -0.04
C SER A 92 -7.01 11.09 -0.82
N HIS A 93 -7.34 12.20 -0.13
CA HIS A 93 -7.61 13.47 -0.80
C HIS A 93 -6.41 13.98 -1.61
N ILE A 94 -5.19 13.87 -1.09
CA ILE A 94 -3.98 14.29 -1.83
C ILE A 94 -3.79 13.43 -3.07
N TYR A 95 -3.90 12.10 -2.94
CA TYR A 95 -3.76 11.19 -4.09
C TYR A 95 -4.82 11.43 -5.16
N VAL A 96 -6.09 11.62 -4.77
CA VAL A 96 -7.18 11.91 -5.71
C VAL A 96 -6.95 13.25 -6.40
N ARG A 97 -6.58 14.32 -5.67
CA ARG A 97 -6.24 15.61 -6.30
C ARG A 97 -5.12 15.47 -7.32
N ASN A 98 -4.09 14.69 -7.02
CA ASN A 98 -2.98 14.46 -7.96
C ASN A 98 -3.44 13.71 -9.22
N LYS A 99 -4.36 12.73 -9.09
CA LYS A 99 -4.97 12.04 -10.24
C LYS A 99 -5.76 13.00 -11.13
N ILE A 100 -6.60 13.86 -10.53
CA ILE A 100 -7.37 14.87 -11.26
C ILE A 100 -6.45 15.88 -11.97
N LYS A 101 -5.39 16.34 -11.29
CA LYS A 101 -4.39 17.23 -11.90
C LYS A 101 -3.69 16.58 -13.09
N ALA A 102 -3.31 15.30 -12.96
CA ALA A 102 -2.67 14.56 -14.05
C ALA A 102 -3.61 14.38 -15.25
N ALA A 103 -4.88 14.01 -15.01
CA ALA A 103 -5.90 13.90 -16.04
C ALA A 103 -6.12 15.24 -16.78
N ALA A 104 -6.30 16.32 -16.02
CA ALA A 104 -6.45 17.66 -16.59
C ALA A 104 -5.21 18.09 -17.41
N ALA A 105 -4.01 17.77 -16.93
CA ALA A 105 -2.77 18.09 -17.63
C ALA A 105 -2.64 17.40 -19.00
N VAL A 106 -3.33 16.30 -19.25
CA VAL A 106 -3.33 15.58 -20.54
C VAL A 106 -4.61 15.81 -21.35
N GLY A 107 -5.49 16.72 -20.91
CA GLY A 107 -6.73 17.05 -21.63
C GLY A 107 -7.91 16.11 -21.37
N ILE A 108 -7.79 15.23 -20.37
CA ILE A 108 -8.87 14.36 -19.91
C ILE A 108 -9.76 15.15 -18.93
N SER A 109 -11.08 15.11 -19.16
CA SER A 109 -12.04 15.68 -18.22
C SER A 109 -12.19 14.77 -17.00
N SER A 110 -12.43 15.32 -15.82
CA SER A 110 -12.53 14.50 -14.62
C SER A 110 -13.38 15.11 -13.53
N GLU A 111 -13.94 14.27 -12.68
CA GLU A 111 -14.77 14.65 -11.54
C GLU A 111 -14.45 13.79 -10.30
N ILE A 112 -14.75 14.33 -9.12
CA ILE A 112 -14.66 13.61 -7.85
C ILE A 112 -16.06 13.50 -7.26
N ILE A 113 -16.49 12.28 -6.97
CA ILE A 113 -17.71 12.00 -6.22
C ILE A 113 -17.30 11.70 -4.77
N LEU A 114 -17.59 12.63 -3.88
CA LEU A 114 -17.36 12.47 -2.45
C LEU A 114 -18.54 11.76 -1.81
N ARG A 115 -18.25 10.74 -1.00
CA ARG A 115 -19.24 9.99 -0.22
C ARG A 115 -18.82 9.92 1.24
N PRO A 116 -19.78 9.95 2.18
CA PRO A 116 -19.47 9.87 3.59
C PRO A 116 -18.98 8.45 3.93
N LYS A 117 -18.24 8.34 5.04
CA LYS A 117 -17.61 7.07 5.45
C LYS A 117 -18.58 5.95 5.81
N ASP A 118 -19.83 6.29 6.06
CA ASP A 118 -20.93 5.41 6.46
C ASP A 118 -21.77 4.91 5.26
N ILE A 119 -21.34 5.21 4.03
CA ILE A 119 -21.96 4.65 2.82
C ILE A 119 -22.02 3.12 2.90
N SER A 120 -23.18 2.55 2.58
CA SER A 120 -23.30 1.09 2.51
C SER A 120 -22.59 0.54 1.28
N GLN A 121 -22.22 -0.74 1.35
CA GLN A 121 -21.63 -1.43 0.20
C GLN A 121 -22.60 -1.46 -0.99
N GLU A 122 -23.89 -1.69 -0.74
CA GLU A 122 -24.94 -1.72 -1.75
C GLU A 122 -25.06 -0.37 -2.46
N GLU A 123 -25.07 0.74 -1.70
CA GLU A 123 -25.14 2.08 -2.30
C GLU A 123 -23.91 2.38 -3.18
N LEU A 124 -22.71 1.97 -2.75
CA LEU A 124 -21.48 2.15 -3.52
C LEU A 124 -21.48 1.30 -4.81
N LEU A 125 -21.97 0.07 -4.74
CA LEU A 125 -22.12 -0.82 -5.90
C LEU A 125 -23.16 -0.29 -6.88
N ASP A 126 -24.31 0.17 -6.40
CA ASP A 126 -25.36 0.76 -7.24
C ASP A 126 -24.86 1.99 -7.99
N MET A 127 -24.07 2.83 -7.32
CA MET A 127 -23.43 3.99 -7.94
C MET A 127 -22.42 3.58 -9.01
N THR A 128 -21.62 2.56 -8.73
CA THR A 128 -20.67 2.00 -9.70
C THR A 128 -21.40 1.45 -10.94
N VAL A 129 -22.52 0.75 -10.75
CA VAL A 129 -23.37 0.25 -11.85
C VAL A 129 -23.96 1.40 -12.67
N LYS A 130 -24.42 2.46 -12.02
CA LYS A 130 -24.94 3.66 -12.71
C LYS A 130 -23.86 4.32 -13.57
N LEU A 131 -22.66 4.52 -13.01
CA LEU A 131 -21.53 5.15 -13.71
C LEU A 131 -21.02 4.29 -14.87
N ASN A 132 -20.98 2.96 -14.72
CA ASN A 132 -20.60 2.05 -15.80
C ASN A 132 -21.56 2.09 -17.02
N LYS A 133 -22.80 2.55 -16.82
CA LYS A 133 -23.79 2.72 -17.90
C LYS A 133 -23.79 4.12 -18.50
N ASP A 134 -23.10 5.08 -17.89
CA ASP A 134 -23.02 6.44 -18.41
C ASP A 134 -22.00 6.49 -19.55
N SER A 135 -22.48 6.67 -20.78
CA SER A 135 -21.64 6.82 -21.98
C SER A 135 -20.61 7.95 -21.91
N ARG A 136 -20.80 8.91 -21.00
CA ARG A 136 -19.85 10.01 -20.80
C ARG A 136 -18.64 9.57 -19.98
N VAL A 137 -18.74 8.52 -19.17
CA VAL A 137 -17.66 8.05 -18.29
C VAL A 137 -16.78 7.06 -19.06
N SER A 138 -15.51 7.41 -19.26
CA SER A 138 -14.53 6.53 -19.92
C SER A 138 -13.71 5.71 -18.92
N GLY A 139 -13.57 6.21 -17.70
CA GLY A 139 -12.84 5.55 -16.63
C GLY A 139 -13.46 5.85 -15.27
N LEU A 140 -13.50 4.83 -14.41
CA LEU A 140 -14.01 4.91 -13.05
C LEU A 140 -12.94 4.41 -12.08
N LEU A 141 -12.67 5.17 -11.02
CA LEU A 141 -11.74 4.79 -9.96
C LEU A 141 -12.39 4.93 -8.60
N VAL A 142 -12.39 3.86 -7.80
CA VAL A 142 -12.75 3.90 -6.38
C VAL A 142 -11.47 4.01 -5.56
N GLN A 143 -11.32 5.07 -4.76
CA GLN A 143 -10.12 5.32 -3.98
C GLN A 143 -10.08 4.47 -2.71
N LEU A 144 -9.01 3.68 -2.56
CA LEU A 144 -8.71 2.89 -1.37
C LEU A 144 -7.82 3.67 -0.37
N PRO A 145 -7.80 3.27 0.92
CA PRO A 145 -8.67 2.28 1.54
C PRO A 145 -10.11 2.79 1.65
N LEU A 146 -11.06 1.87 1.56
CA LEU A 146 -12.44 2.12 2.00
C LEU A 146 -12.48 2.01 3.54
N PRO A 147 -13.33 2.80 4.21
CA PRO A 147 -13.50 2.75 5.65
C PRO A 147 -14.03 1.39 6.14
#